data_AF-A0A3N2IM24-F1
#
_entry.id   AF-A0A3N2IM24-F1
#
_cell.length_a   1.000
_cell.length_b   1.000
_cell.length_c   1.000
_cell.angle_alpha   90.00
_cell.angle_beta   90.00
_cell.angle_gamma   90.00
#
_symmetry.space_group_name_H-M   'P 1'
#
loop_
_entity.id
_entity.type
_entity.pdbx_description
1 polymer ?
#
loop_
_entity_poly.entity_id
_entity_poly.type
_entity_poly.pdbx_seq_one_letter_code
_entity_poly.pdbx_strand_id
1 'polypeptide(L)'
;MTDTLAPTPVDRLADAASSPTVAEYRRRLRRRLLLWSAPVVLVVLLVALKLLSLPVFAGLAQQAYDDRAYERAGSLSEPLGVANLVEPWVHHFDRGTAYAQVGVLDVARQEFVTALDLAPDDATISCVIRTDLVLTIEAQGDAALLELRYADAEELYQLGQRTIDEAPEGCFVPSEDPQQPDTSRPLEDADGRLGEKEQQAQGDPGDGDPQGGDGQDPGQGGGDTGEDDPGTGSGDPLDQLRDQGEQSQQEQQQDQDRERYYDQNPGEYDGKPW
;
A
#
# COMPACT_ATOMS: atom_id res chain seq x y z
N MET A 1 69.22 -87.63 -20.74
CA MET A 1 69.34 -86.16 -20.69
C MET A 1 67.94 -85.63 -20.89
N THR A 2 67.37 -85.13 -19.81
CA THR A 2 65.96 -84.79 -19.61
C THR A 2 65.63 -83.48 -20.31
N ASP A 3 64.61 -83.53 -21.18
CA ASP A 3 63.83 -82.37 -21.62
C ASP A 3 63.33 -81.60 -20.40
N THR A 4 63.56 -80.29 -20.36
CA THR A 4 62.89 -79.40 -19.42
C THR A 4 62.51 -78.13 -20.17
N LEU A 5 61.30 -78.16 -20.74
CA LEU A 5 60.60 -76.98 -21.26
C LEU A 5 60.38 -76.00 -20.09
N ALA A 6 60.91 -74.78 -20.22
CA ALA A 6 60.62 -73.70 -19.29
C ALA A 6 59.14 -73.29 -19.43
N PRO A 7 58.36 -73.21 -18.34
CA PRO A 7 57.02 -72.66 -18.40
C PRO A 7 57.09 -71.15 -18.64
N THR A 8 56.35 -70.66 -19.63
CA THR A 8 56.05 -69.22 -19.77
C THR A 8 55.25 -68.77 -18.55
N PRO A 9 55.62 -67.68 -17.86
CA PRO A 9 54.74 -67.10 -16.85
C PRO A 9 53.53 -66.48 -17.55
N VAL A 10 52.42 -67.21 -17.56
CA VAL A 10 51.07 -66.63 -17.65
C VAL A 10 50.70 -66.17 -16.24
N ASP A 11 51.05 -64.94 -15.91
CA ASP A 11 50.22 -64.14 -15.00
C ASP A 11 49.76 -62.90 -15.76
N ARG A 12 48.75 -63.18 -16.58
CA ARG A 12 47.67 -62.26 -16.89
C ARG A 12 47.15 -61.63 -15.59
N LEU A 13 46.88 -60.33 -15.67
CA LEU A 13 45.74 -59.69 -15.03
C LEU A 13 45.79 -59.61 -13.50
N ALA A 14 46.65 -58.74 -13.00
CA ALA A 14 46.26 -57.85 -11.91
C ALA A 14 47.05 -56.55 -12.09
N ASP A 15 46.64 -55.69 -13.03
CA ASP A 15 46.01 -54.44 -12.57
C ASP A 15 45.43 -54.62 -11.17
N ALA A 16 46.28 -54.44 -10.16
CA ALA A 16 45.85 -54.09 -8.83
C ALA A 16 45.16 -52.73 -8.95
N ALA A 17 43.92 -52.74 -9.45
CA ALA A 17 42.96 -51.70 -9.20
C ALA A 17 42.80 -51.70 -7.69
N SER A 18 43.60 -50.87 -7.01
CA SER A 18 43.55 -50.65 -5.57
C SER A 18 42.09 -50.49 -5.18
N SER A 19 41.51 -51.52 -4.56
CA SER A 19 40.13 -51.47 -4.10
C SER A 19 40.03 -50.25 -3.19
N PRO A 20 39.17 -49.27 -3.51
CA PRO A 20 39.10 -48.04 -2.75
C PRO A 20 38.88 -48.39 -1.29
N THR A 21 39.69 -47.80 -0.40
CA THR A 21 39.61 -48.11 1.02
C THR A 21 38.18 -47.83 1.53
N VAL A 22 37.71 -48.56 2.54
CA VAL A 22 36.37 -48.34 3.12
C VAL A 22 36.16 -46.86 3.55
N ALA A 23 37.25 -46.14 3.84
CA ALA A 23 37.24 -44.70 4.10
C ALA A 23 36.96 -43.85 2.85
N GLU A 24 37.53 -44.18 1.69
CA GLU A 24 37.26 -43.52 0.41
C GLU A 24 35.84 -43.77 -0.07
N TYR A 25 35.33 -44.99 0.06
CA TYR A 25 33.94 -45.33 -0.26
C TYR A 25 32.97 -44.50 0.59
N ARG A 26 33.20 -44.44 1.91
CA ARG A 26 32.40 -43.61 2.84
C ARG A 26 32.45 -42.12 2.48
N ARG A 27 33.62 -41.58 2.09
CA ARG A 27 33.75 -40.19 1.63
C ARG A 27 32.98 -39.91 0.35
N ARG A 28 33.01 -40.82 -0.64
CA ARG A 28 32.25 -40.69 -1.89
C ARG A 28 30.74 -40.73 -1.66
N LEU A 29 30.27 -41.64 -0.80
CA LEU A 29 28.86 -41.73 -0.44
C LEU A 29 28.39 -40.47 0.30
N ARG A 30 29.16 -39.98 1.28
CA ARG A 30 28.87 -38.71 1.96
C ARG A 30 28.82 -37.52 0.99
N ARG A 31 29.76 -37.41 0.06
CA ARG A 31 29.74 -36.34 -0.97
C ARG A 31 28.53 -36.45 -1.89
N ARG A 32 28.15 -37.65 -2.32
CA ARG A 32 26.93 -37.85 -3.12
C ARG A 32 25.68 -37.47 -2.34
N LEU A 33 25.56 -37.91 -1.08
CA LEU A 33 24.44 -37.55 -0.22
C LEU A 33 24.37 -36.02 -0.02
N LEU A 34 25.51 -35.37 0.25
CA LEU A 34 25.58 -33.91 0.39
C LEU A 34 25.22 -33.17 -0.89
N LEU A 35 25.67 -33.65 -2.06
CA LEU A 35 25.32 -33.05 -3.35
C LEU A 35 23.83 -33.22 -3.68
N TRP A 36 23.24 -34.35 -3.31
CA TRP A 36 21.80 -34.58 -3.46
C TRP A 36 20.95 -33.79 -2.46
N SER A 37 21.45 -33.55 -1.24
CA SER A 37 20.76 -32.72 -0.24
C SER A 37 21.01 -31.23 -0.39
N ALA A 38 22.12 -30.82 -1.03
CA ALA A 38 22.50 -29.44 -1.25
C ALA A 38 21.37 -28.56 -1.85
N PRO A 39 20.64 -28.97 -2.92
CA PRO A 39 19.55 -28.15 -3.45
C PRO A 39 18.42 -27.95 -2.44
N VAL A 40 18.06 -28.98 -1.67
CA VAL A 40 17.01 -28.87 -0.64
C VAL A 40 17.43 -27.91 0.46
N VAL A 41 18.67 -28.03 0.96
CA VAL A 41 19.22 -27.13 1.97
C VAL A 41 19.28 -25.69 1.45
N LEU A 42 19.66 -25.50 0.18
CA LEU A 42 19.68 -24.17 -0.43
C LEU A 42 18.29 -23.54 -0.47
N VAL A 43 17.26 -24.28 -0.88
CA VAL A 43 15.87 -23.80 -0.87
C VAL A 43 15.44 -23.41 0.54
N VAL A 44 15.72 -24.25 1.54
CA VAL A 44 15.40 -23.94 2.94
C VAL A 44 16.09 -22.66 3.41
N LEU A 45 17.36 -22.44 3.04
CA LEU A 45 18.10 -21.22 3.37
C LEU A 45 17.50 -19.99 2.69
N LEU A 46 17.08 -20.09 1.42
CA LEU A 46 16.43 -18.98 0.71
C LEU A 46 15.09 -18.62 1.34
N VAL A 47 14.28 -19.62 1.70
CA VAL A 47 13.01 -19.39 2.41
C VAL A 47 13.26 -18.73 3.76
N ALA A 48 14.24 -19.22 4.53
CA ALA A 48 14.60 -18.61 5.81
C ALA A 48 15.05 -17.15 5.64
N LEU A 49 15.89 -16.86 4.64
CA LEU A 49 16.31 -15.49 4.34
C LEU A 49 15.13 -14.60 3.96
N LYS A 50 14.20 -15.11 3.14
CA LYS A 50 12.99 -14.37 2.74
C LYS A 50 12.14 -14.04 3.96
N LEU A 51 11.83 -15.01 4.82
CA LEU A 51 11.02 -14.78 6.01
C LEU A 51 11.68 -13.80 6.98
N LEU A 52 13.01 -13.84 7.13
CA LEU A 52 13.75 -12.88 7.95
C LEU A 52 13.76 -11.46 7.35
N SER A 53 13.64 -11.33 6.03
CA SER A 53 13.58 -10.02 5.37
C SER A 53 12.23 -9.32 5.50
N LEU A 54 11.12 -10.06 5.64
CA LEU A 54 9.77 -9.50 5.71
C LEU A 54 9.60 -8.44 6.82
N PRO A 55 9.86 -8.75 8.11
CA PRO A 55 9.68 -7.75 9.17
C PRO A 55 10.64 -6.57 9.06
N VAL A 56 11.77 -6.73 8.36
CA VAL A 56 12.71 -5.63 8.11
C VAL A 56 12.10 -4.65 7.10
N PHE A 57 11.54 -5.14 6.00
CA PHE A 57 10.89 -4.28 5.01
C PHE A 57 9.60 -3.65 5.54
N ALA A 58 8.77 -4.41 6.26
CA ALA A 58 7.55 -3.89 6.90
C ALA A 58 7.88 -2.77 7.90
N GLY A 59 8.85 -2.99 8.80
CA GLY A 59 9.26 -1.98 9.78
C GLY A 59 9.88 -0.73 9.12
N LEU A 60 10.62 -0.88 8.01
CA LEU A 60 11.13 0.26 7.26
C LEU A 60 10.01 1.02 6.53
N ALA A 61 8.99 0.32 6.02
CA ALA A 61 7.84 0.93 5.37
C ALA A 61 7.00 1.72 6.38
N GLN A 62 6.71 1.13 7.55
CA GLN A 62 6.03 1.80 8.66
C GLN A 62 6.80 3.03 9.14
N GLN A 63 8.12 2.94 9.34
CA GLN A 63 8.93 4.09 9.71
C GLN A 63 8.89 5.19 8.64
N ALA A 64 8.99 4.83 7.36
CA ALA A 64 8.88 5.80 6.27
C ALA A 64 7.49 6.45 6.23
N TYR A 65 6.44 5.70 6.55
CA TYR A 65 5.08 6.21 6.65
C TYR A 65 4.93 7.20 7.82
N ASP A 66 5.46 6.86 9.00
CA ASP A 66 5.51 7.74 10.18
C ASP A 66 6.27 9.05 9.88
N ASP A 67 7.33 8.97 9.08
CA ASP A 67 8.11 10.12 8.61
C ASP A 67 7.42 10.91 7.48
N ARG A 68 6.16 10.58 7.14
CA ARG A 68 5.37 11.13 6.00
C ARG A 68 6.05 10.95 4.63
N ALA A 69 6.98 10.00 4.51
CA ALA A 69 7.64 9.65 3.27
C ALA A 69 6.87 8.55 2.52
N TYR A 70 5.63 8.85 2.13
CA TYR A 70 4.65 7.87 1.60
C TYR A 70 5.13 7.13 0.33
N GLU A 71 5.74 7.83 -0.63
CA GLU A 71 6.33 7.16 -1.81
C GLU A 71 7.39 6.14 -1.42
N ARG A 72 8.21 6.49 -0.41
CA ARG A 72 9.24 5.61 0.11
C ARG A 72 8.61 4.41 0.83
N ALA A 73 7.58 4.64 1.64
CA ALA A 73 6.82 3.58 2.30
C ALA A 73 6.25 2.58 1.27
N GLY A 74 5.63 3.07 0.19
CA GLY A 74 5.15 2.23 -0.91
C GLY A 74 6.26 1.41 -1.57
N SER A 75 7.40 2.04 -1.90
CA SER A 75 8.53 1.32 -2.50
C SER A 75 9.16 0.26 -1.58
N LEU A 76 9.18 0.51 -0.26
CA LEU A 76 9.68 -0.44 0.74
C LEU A 76 8.74 -1.63 0.94
N SER A 77 7.49 -1.50 0.50
CA SER A 77 6.48 -2.56 0.53
C SER A 77 6.52 -3.46 -0.71
N GLU A 78 7.20 -3.06 -1.79
CA GLU A 78 7.35 -3.88 -3.01
C GLU A 78 7.97 -5.26 -2.77
N PRO A 79 9.06 -5.41 -1.99
CA PRO A 79 9.65 -6.71 -1.71
C PRO A 79 8.70 -7.67 -0.99
N LEU A 80 7.67 -7.17 -0.31
CA LEU A 80 6.67 -7.99 0.38
C LEU A 80 5.86 -8.82 -0.62
N GLY A 81 5.54 -8.26 -1.80
CA GLY A 81 4.80 -8.96 -2.86
C GLY A 81 5.58 -10.05 -3.59
N VAL A 82 6.93 -10.02 -3.55
CA VAL A 82 7.77 -11.00 -4.27
C VAL A 82 7.72 -12.37 -3.58
N ALA A 83 7.27 -13.39 -4.32
CA ALA A 83 7.09 -14.76 -3.82
C ALA A 83 6.21 -14.82 -2.56
N ASN A 84 5.19 -13.95 -2.51
CA ASN A 84 4.25 -13.88 -1.41
C ASN A 84 3.21 -15.00 -1.49
N LEU A 85 3.29 -15.94 -0.54
CA LEU A 85 2.37 -17.07 -0.44
C LEU A 85 1.66 -17.12 0.93
N VAL A 86 2.06 -16.29 1.88
CA VAL A 86 1.57 -16.34 3.26
C VAL A 86 0.47 -15.30 3.46
N GLU A 87 0.74 -14.05 3.09
CA GLU A 87 -0.19 -12.92 3.26
C GLU A 87 -0.27 -12.13 1.96
N PRO A 88 -0.87 -12.69 0.88
CA PRO A 88 -0.85 -12.11 -0.46
C PRO A 88 -1.46 -10.70 -0.53
N TRP A 89 -2.39 -10.39 0.38
CA TRP A 89 -3.08 -9.11 0.47
C TRP A 89 -2.22 -7.94 1.01
N VAL A 90 -1.24 -8.21 1.89
CA VAL A 90 -0.50 -7.17 2.63
C VAL A 90 0.20 -6.18 1.71
N HIS A 91 0.89 -6.69 0.69
CA HIS A 91 1.59 -5.83 -0.28
C HIS A 91 0.64 -4.87 -1.02
N HIS A 92 -0.57 -5.35 -1.32
CA HIS A 92 -1.59 -4.54 -1.99
C HIS A 92 -2.17 -3.50 -1.02
N PHE A 93 -2.45 -3.90 0.22
CA PHE A 93 -2.89 -2.99 1.27
C PHE A 93 -1.88 -1.85 1.47
N ASP A 94 -0.60 -2.17 1.73
CA ASP A 94 0.45 -1.17 1.98
C ASP A 94 0.66 -0.21 0.79
N ARG A 95 0.55 -0.71 -0.45
CA ARG A 95 0.62 0.13 -1.64
C ARG A 95 -0.61 1.02 -1.75
N GLY A 96 -1.79 0.49 -1.50
CA GLY A 96 -3.04 1.25 -1.46
C GLY A 96 -2.93 2.41 -0.48
N THR A 97 -2.50 2.13 0.74
CA THR A 97 -2.27 3.10 1.81
C THR A 97 -1.28 4.19 1.39
N ALA A 98 -0.13 3.81 0.82
CA ALA A 98 0.85 4.78 0.33
C ALA A 98 0.30 5.66 -0.80
N TYR A 99 -0.41 5.08 -1.77
CA TYR A 99 -1.00 5.82 -2.89
C TYR A 99 -2.14 6.75 -2.46
N ALA A 100 -2.94 6.34 -1.48
CA ALA A 100 -4.02 7.14 -0.93
C ALA A 100 -3.48 8.45 -0.34
N GLN A 101 -2.38 8.36 0.43
CA GLN A 101 -1.74 9.52 1.04
C GLN A 101 -1.13 10.51 0.03
N VAL A 102 -0.61 10.01 -1.10
CA VAL A 102 -0.11 10.88 -2.18
C VAL A 102 -1.19 11.31 -3.18
N GLY A 103 -2.46 11.01 -2.91
CA GLY A 103 -3.59 11.44 -3.74
C GLY A 103 -3.76 10.67 -5.06
N VAL A 104 -3.06 9.54 -5.25
CA VAL A 104 -3.24 8.68 -6.42
C VAL A 104 -4.41 7.72 -6.16
N LEU A 105 -5.60 8.29 -6.01
CA LEU A 105 -6.77 7.63 -5.42
C LEU A 105 -7.30 6.47 -6.27
N ASP A 106 -7.26 6.57 -7.61
CA ASP A 106 -7.69 5.49 -8.49
C ASP A 106 -6.84 4.23 -8.37
N VAL A 107 -5.52 4.41 -8.19
CA VAL A 107 -4.60 3.30 -7.98
C VAL A 107 -4.80 2.75 -6.57
N ALA A 108 -4.90 3.64 -5.56
CA ALA A 108 -5.16 3.24 -4.19
C ALA A 108 -6.40 2.35 -4.06
N ARG A 109 -7.53 2.77 -4.64
CA ARG A 109 -8.78 1.99 -4.66
C ARG A 109 -8.59 0.60 -5.27
N GLN A 110 -7.90 0.50 -6.40
CA GLN A 110 -7.65 -0.79 -7.07
C GLN A 110 -6.79 -1.72 -6.20
N GLU A 111 -5.77 -1.17 -5.56
CA GLU A 111 -4.91 -1.93 -4.64
C GLU A 111 -5.71 -2.41 -3.42
N PHE A 112 -6.57 -1.58 -2.82
CA PHE A 112 -7.44 -2.01 -1.71
C PHE A 112 -8.48 -3.06 -2.11
N VAL A 113 -9.10 -2.93 -3.28
CA VAL A 113 -10.01 -3.98 -3.80
C VAL A 113 -9.25 -5.30 -3.98
N THR A 114 -8.04 -5.24 -4.54
CA THR A 114 -7.20 -6.43 -4.70
C THR A 114 -6.77 -7.01 -3.35
N ALA A 115 -6.45 -6.17 -2.38
CA ALA A 115 -6.14 -6.60 -1.02
C ALA A 115 -7.33 -7.32 -0.38
N LEU A 116 -8.54 -6.77 -0.53
CA LEU A 116 -9.77 -7.35 0.01
C LEU A 116 -10.09 -8.72 -0.63
N ASP A 117 -9.90 -8.85 -1.94
CA ASP A 117 -10.08 -10.11 -2.67
C ASP A 117 -9.09 -11.21 -2.26
N LEU A 118 -7.88 -10.82 -1.83
CA LEU A 118 -6.81 -11.72 -1.42
C LEU A 118 -6.76 -11.96 0.10
N ALA A 119 -7.52 -11.19 0.87
CA ALA A 119 -7.54 -11.28 2.32
C ALA A 119 -8.10 -12.65 2.76
N PRO A 120 -7.58 -13.22 3.85
CA PRO A 120 -8.25 -14.36 4.47
C PRO A 120 -9.64 -13.98 4.96
N ASP A 121 -10.48 -14.98 5.23
CA ASP A 121 -11.78 -14.80 5.90
C ASP A 121 -11.56 -14.46 7.38
N ASP A 122 -11.10 -13.24 7.63
CA ASP A 122 -10.78 -12.65 8.92
C ASP A 122 -11.46 -11.27 8.99
N ALA A 123 -12.33 -11.10 9.98
CA ALA A 123 -13.12 -9.88 10.11
C ALA A 123 -12.23 -8.67 10.33
N THR A 124 -11.25 -8.73 11.23
CA THR A 124 -10.36 -7.60 11.53
C THR A 124 -9.63 -7.12 10.28
N ILE A 125 -9.04 -8.04 9.51
CA ILE A 125 -8.34 -7.71 8.26
C ILE A 125 -9.31 -7.09 7.25
N SER A 126 -10.49 -7.68 7.07
CA SER A 126 -11.50 -7.13 6.17
C SER A 126 -11.96 -5.73 6.59
N CYS A 127 -12.10 -5.46 7.89
CA CYS A 127 -12.53 -4.16 8.38
C CYS A 127 -11.49 -3.09 8.10
N VAL A 128 -10.21 -3.35 8.37
CA VAL A 128 -9.12 -2.40 8.11
C VAL A 128 -9.04 -2.06 6.62
N ILE A 129 -9.05 -3.06 5.75
CA ILE A 129 -9.00 -2.83 4.29
C ILE A 129 -10.23 -2.04 3.82
N ARG A 130 -11.43 -2.37 4.33
CA ARG A 130 -12.67 -1.66 3.96
C ARG A 130 -12.68 -0.22 4.45
N THR A 131 -12.18 0.06 5.64
CA THR A 131 -12.04 1.43 6.15
C THR A 131 -11.20 2.27 5.19
N ASP A 132 -9.99 1.83 4.84
CA ASP A 132 -9.14 2.58 3.91
C ASP A 132 -9.74 2.70 2.50
N LEU A 133 -10.42 1.65 2.03
CA LEU A 133 -11.12 1.66 0.75
C LEU A 133 -12.26 2.71 0.73
N VAL A 134 -13.08 2.75 1.78
CA VAL A 134 -14.19 3.70 1.92
C VAL A 134 -13.66 5.13 1.96
N LEU A 135 -12.63 5.38 2.76
CA LEU A 135 -12.00 6.71 2.85
C LEU A 135 -11.41 7.15 1.52
N THR A 136 -10.80 6.23 0.78
CA THR A 136 -10.28 6.50 -0.57
C THR A 136 -11.41 6.83 -1.55
N ILE A 137 -12.52 6.08 -1.50
CA ILE A 137 -13.69 6.32 -2.37
C ILE A 137 -14.33 7.68 -2.06
N GLU A 138 -14.46 8.04 -0.78
CA GLU A 138 -14.95 9.35 -0.36
C GLU A 138 -14.06 10.48 -0.90
N ALA A 139 -12.74 10.36 -0.77
CA ALA A 139 -11.80 11.34 -1.32
C ALA A 139 -11.90 11.46 -2.85
N GLN A 140 -12.19 10.37 -3.56
CA GLN A 140 -12.47 10.42 -5.01
C GLN A 140 -13.75 11.21 -5.31
N GLY A 141 -14.79 11.02 -4.50
CA GLY A 141 -16.04 11.77 -4.61
C GLY A 141 -15.82 13.26 -4.37
N ASP A 142 -15.02 13.61 -3.36
CA ASP A 142 -14.66 14.99 -3.06
C ASP A 142 -13.87 15.64 -4.20
N ALA A 143 -12.91 14.92 -4.78
CA ALA A 143 -12.19 15.38 -5.97
C ALA A 143 -13.13 15.60 -7.16
N ALA A 144 -14.10 14.71 -7.36
CA ALA A 144 -15.11 14.88 -8.40
C ALA A 144 -16.02 16.11 -8.15
N LEU A 145 -16.39 16.39 -6.90
CA LEU A 145 -17.13 17.61 -6.55
C LEU A 145 -16.33 18.88 -6.85
N LEU A 146 -15.04 18.92 -6.50
CA LEU A 146 -14.16 20.05 -6.81
C LEU A 146 -14.05 20.31 -8.31
N GLU A 147 -14.13 19.26 -9.12
CA GLU A 147 -14.14 19.33 -10.59
C GLU A 147 -15.55 19.55 -11.18
N LEU A 148 -16.57 19.79 -10.34
CA LEU A 148 -17.97 19.98 -10.72
C LEU A 148 -18.57 18.76 -11.45
N ARG A 149 -17.99 17.57 -11.23
CA ARG A 149 -18.48 16.28 -11.75
C ARG A 149 -19.46 15.65 -10.76
N TYR A 150 -20.59 16.32 -10.55
CA TYR A 150 -21.59 15.94 -9.53
C TYR A 150 -22.12 14.51 -9.67
N ALA A 151 -22.43 14.06 -10.89
CA ALA A 151 -22.90 12.70 -11.12
C ALA A 151 -21.84 11.65 -10.75
N ASP A 152 -20.57 11.90 -11.08
CA ASP A 152 -19.47 11.00 -10.72
C ASP A 152 -19.26 10.99 -9.19
N ALA A 153 -19.36 12.15 -8.55
CA ALA A 153 -19.28 12.26 -7.09
C ALA A 153 -20.39 11.47 -6.39
N GLU A 154 -21.63 11.60 -6.86
CA GLU A 154 -22.78 10.84 -6.35
C GLU A 154 -22.55 9.32 -6.48
N GLU A 155 -22.11 8.85 -7.66
CA GLU A 155 -21.81 7.43 -7.88
C GLU A 155 -20.70 6.92 -6.95
N LEU A 156 -19.69 7.75 -6.67
CA LEU A 156 -18.60 7.41 -5.75
C LEU A 156 -19.09 7.35 -4.31
N TYR A 157 -19.90 8.30 -3.85
CA TYR A 157 -20.44 8.25 -2.48
C TYR A 157 -21.36 7.04 -2.27
N GLN A 158 -22.19 6.69 -3.26
CA GLN A 158 -22.99 5.45 -3.25
C GLN A 158 -22.13 4.18 -3.29
N LEU A 159 -20.97 4.22 -3.95
CA LEU A 159 -20.00 3.11 -3.89
C LEU A 159 -19.38 2.98 -2.50
N GLY A 160 -19.08 4.10 -1.85
CA GLY A 160 -18.62 4.13 -0.46
C GLY A 160 -19.63 3.48 0.49
N GLN A 161 -20.89 3.90 0.43
CA GLN A 161 -21.98 3.34 1.24
C GLN A 161 -22.14 1.83 1.01
N ARG A 162 -22.16 1.36 -0.25
CA ARG A 162 -22.22 -0.09 -0.53
C ARG A 162 -21.03 -0.85 0.05
N THR A 163 -19.85 -0.24 0.06
CA THR A 163 -18.65 -0.87 0.65
C THR A 163 -18.78 -1.01 2.17
N ILE A 164 -19.45 -0.05 2.83
CA ILE A 164 -19.82 -0.10 4.25
C ILE A 164 -20.90 -1.17 4.49
N ASP A 165 -21.97 -1.21 3.68
CA ASP A 165 -23.07 -2.18 3.78
C ASP A 165 -22.60 -3.64 3.64
N GLU A 166 -21.56 -3.87 2.83
CA GLU A 166 -20.95 -5.18 2.63
C GLU A 166 -19.95 -5.55 3.74
N ALA A 167 -19.63 -4.63 4.66
CA ALA A 167 -18.72 -4.90 5.75
C ALA A 167 -19.37 -5.87 6.78
N PRO A 168 -18.61 -6.84 7.33
CA PRO A 168 -19.09 -7.67 8.43
C PRO A 168 -19.59 -6.83 9.62
N GLU A 169 -20.62 -7.30 10.33
CA GLU A 169 -21.16 -6.61 11.52
C GLU A 169 -20.09 -6.32 12.57
N GLY A 170 -19.06 -7.18 12.66
CA GLY A 170 -17.92 -7.00 13.57
C GLY A 170 -17.09 -5.74 13.31
N CYS A 171 -17.15 -5.15 12.12
CA CYS A 171 -16.44 -3.91 11.81
C CYS A 171 -16.99 -2.70 12.55
N PHE A 172 -18.26 -2.75 12.99
CA PHE A 172 -18.94 -1.65 13.70
C PHE A 172 -18.95 -1.85 15.22
N VAL A 173 -18.16 -2.80 15.72
CA VAL A 173 -17.99 -3.05 17.15
C VAL A 173 -16.57 -2.67 17.53
N PRO A 174 -16.35 -1.78 18.52
CA PRO A 174 -15.01 -1.45 18.99
C PRO A 174 -14.25 -2.70 19.43
N SER A 175 -13.00 -2.82 19.02
CA SER A 175 -12.14 -3.95 19.44
C SER A 175 -11.95 -3.95 20.96
N GLU A 176 -12.03 -5.14 21.58
CA GLU A 176 -11.67 -5.32 22.99
C GLU A 176 -10.15 -5.36 23.21
N ASP A 177 -9.37 -5.58 22.15
CA ASP A 177 -7.91 -5.61 22.16
C ASP A 177 -7.34 -4.23 21.81
N PRO A 178 -6.65 -3.53 22.74
CA PRO A 178 -6.02 -2.24 22.47
C PRO A 178 -4.87 -2.27 21.46
N GLN A 179 -4.45 -3.45 20.99
CA GLN A 179 -3.43 -3.59 19.95
C GLN A 179 -4.02 -3.71 18.54
N GLN A 180 -5.34 -3.87 18.41
CA GLN A 180 -6.02 -3.87 17.12
C GLN A 180 -6.56 -2.48 16.80
N PRO A 181 -6.48 -2.06 15.52
CA PRO A 181 -7.05 -0.78 15.09
C PRO A 181 -8.57 -0.78 15.30
N ASP A 182 -9.10 0.28 15.91
CA ASP A 182 -10.55 0.48 16.00
C ASP A 182 -11.09 1.01 14.67
N THR A 183 -11.76 0.15 13.92
CA THR A 183 -12.37 0.46 12.62
C THR A 183 -13.84 0.87 12.75
N SER A 184 -14.45 0.70 13.92
CA SER A 184 -15.89 0.94 14.12
C SER A 184 -16.25 2.41 13.98
N ARG A 185 -15.49 3.30 14.61
CA ARG A 185 -15.72 4.74 14.50
C ARG A 185 -15.44 5.30 13.11
N PRO A 186 -14.27 5.04 12.47
CA PRO A 186 -14.03 5.51 11.11
C PRO A 186 -15.13 5.12 10.11
N LEU A 187 -15.63 3.88 10.19
CA LEU A 187 -16.68 3.41 9.28
C LEU A 187 -18.04 4.04 9.59
N GLU A 188 -18.42 4.14 10.87
CA GLU A 188 -19.67 4.81 11.27
C GLU A 188 -19.67 6.31 10.91
N ASP A 189 -18.54 6.99 11.15
CA ASP A 189 -18.37 8.39 10.78
C ASP A 189 -18.40 8.57 9.25
N ALA A 190 -17.78 7.66 8.49
CA ALA A 190 -17.81 7.67 7.04
C ALA A 190 -19.23 7.45 6.49
N ASP A 191 -20.00 6.54 7.08
CA ASP A 191 -21.40 6.28 6.68
C ASP A 191 -22.24 7.57 6.75
N GLY A 192 -22.17 8.28 7.88
CA GLY A 192 -22.85 9.56 8.06
C GLY A 192 -22.40 10.62 7.05
N ARG A 193 -21.08 10.82 6.89
CA ARG A 193 -20.53 11.81 5.95
C ARG A 193 -20.88 11.51 4.50
N LEU A 194 -20.81 10.24 4.09
CA LEU A 194 -21.14 9.84 2.72
C LEU A 194 -22.60 10.14 2.39
N GLY A 195 -23.53 9.91 3.32
CA GLY A 195 -24.94 10.26 3.14
C GLY A 195 -25.20 11.76 3.02
N GLU A 196 -24.45 12.59 3.74
CA GLU A 196 -24.52 14.06 3.63
C GLU A 196 -23.94 14.55 2.29
N LYS A 197 -22.77 14.03 1.91
CA LYS A 197 -22.08 14.37 0.66
C LYS A 197 -22.83 13.91 -0.59
N GLU A 198 -23.51 12.77 -0.52
CA GLU A 198 -24.40 12.30 -1.60
C GLU A 198 -25.55 13.29 -1.82
N GLN A 199 -26.21 13.75 -0.76
CA GLN A 199 -27.28 14.76 -0.86
C GLN A 199 -26.75 16.09 -1.43
N GLN A 200 -25.53 16.48 -1.07
CA GLN A 200 -24.86 17.65 -1.63
C GLN A 200 -24.61 17.49 -3.13
N ALA A 201 -24.17 16.32 -3.58
CA ALA A 201 -23.94 16.02 -5.00
C ALA A 201 -25.23 16.02 -5.82
N GLN A 202 -26.36 15.61 -5.22
CA GLN A 202 -27.68 15.62 -5.85
C GLN A 202 -28.35 17.00 -5.91
N GLY A 203 -27.95 17.93 -5.04
CA GLY A 203 -28.48 19.30 -4.99
C GLY A 203 -27.86 20.21 -6.04
N ASP A 204 -28.70 21.02 -6.72
CA ASP A 204 -28.25 22.13 -7.58
C ASP A 204 -27.37 23.08 -6.74
N PRO A 205 -26.13 23.42 -7.14
CA PRO A 205 -25.21 24.28 -6.39
C PRO A 205 -25.66 25.75 -6.43
N GLY A 206 -26.80 26.04 -5.83
CA GLY A 206 -27.23 27.39 -5.47
C GLY A 206 -26.85 27.66 -4.02
N ASP A 207 -25.78 28.42 -3.80
CA ASP A 207 -25.43 29.06 -2.52
C ASP A 207 -24.92 28.14 -1.37
N GLY A 208 -24.04 27.19 -1.67
CA GLY A 208 -23.29 26.43 -0.66
C GLY A 208 -21.79 26.72 -0.73
N ASP A 209 -21.34 27.80 -0.08
CA ASP A 209 -19.92 28.00 0.26
C ASP A 209 -19.47 26.78 1.10
N PRO A 210 -18.38 26.06 0.75
CA PRO A 210 -17.85 24.99 1.60
C PRO A 210 -17.29 25.62 2.88
N GLN A 211 -18.19 25.77 3.86
CA GLN A 211 -17.93 26.41 5.12
C GLN A 211 -17.12 25.46 6.02
N GLY A 212 -15.79 25.49 5.85
CA GLY A 212 -14.85 25.03 6.86
C GLY A 212 -14.98 25.89 8.11
N GLY A 213 -15.39 25.26 9.22
CA GLY A 213 -15.68 25.91 10.49
C GLY A 213 -14.48 26.63 11.12
N ASP A 214 -14.75 27.89 11.49
CA ASP A 214 -14.28 28.67 12.63
C ASP A 214 -12.76 28.86 12.91
N GLY A 215 -12.31 30.07 12.57
CA GLY A 215 -11.20 30.77 13.21
C GLY A 215 -11.37 32.29 13.11
N GLN A 216 -12.16 32.87 14.02
CA GLN A 216 -12.31 34.34 14.17
C GLN A 216 -11.03 34.98 14.73
N ASP A 217 -10.51 36.01 14.05
CA ASP A 217 -10.51 37.45 14.42
C ASP A 217 -9.23 38.19 13.90
N PRO A 218 -9.11 39.55 13.94
CA PRO A 218 -9.28 40.42 12.79
C PRO A 218 -8.06 41.35 12.54
N GLY A 219 -7.87 41.85 11.31
CA GLY A 219 -6.73 42.74 11.00
C GLY A 219 -7.01 43.73 9.89
N GLN A 220 -7.55 44.89 10.28
CA GLN A 220 -7.81 46.11 9.49
C GLN A 220 -6.74 46.50 8.45
N GLY A 221 -7.20 47.04 7.31
CA GLY A 221 -6.78 48.38 6.89
C GLY A 221 -6.35 48.61 5.43
N GLY A 222 -7.31 49.00 4.57
CA GLY A 222 -7.28 50.32 3.90
C GLY A 222 -6.59 50.51 2.53
N GLY A 223 -7.39 51.01 1.57
CA GLY A 223 -6.99 51.82 0.40
C GLY A 223 -6.80 51.02 -0.89
N ASP A 224 -7.14 51.48 -2.09
CA ASP A 224 -7.75 52.70 -2.63
C ASP A 224 -8.19 52.34 -4.08
N THR A 225 -9.08 53.15 -4.62
CA THR A 225 -9.70 53.14 -5.96
C THR A 225 -8.75 53.23 -7.16
N GLY A 226 -9.26 52.82 -8.34
CA GLY A 226 -8.75 53.20 -9.67
C GLY A 226 -8.94 52.07 -10.69
N GLU A 227 -10.04 52.03 -11.45
CA GLU A 227 -10.26 52.69 -12.75
C GLU A 227 -10.18 51.67 -13.90
N ASP A 228 -11.33 51.45 -14.55
CA ASP A 228 -11.51 50.71 -15.79
C ASP A 228 -10.78 51.39 -16.97
N ASP A 229 -10.01 50.63 -17.76
CA ASP A 229 -9.72 50.95 -19.16
C ASP A 229 -9.74 49.67 -20.03
N PRO A 230 -10.45 49.64 -21.17
CA PRO A 230 -10.53 48.48 -22.03
C PRO A 230 -9.53 48.60 -23.20
N GLY A 231 -8.47 47.78 -23.23
CA GLY A 231 -7.52 47.82 -24.33
C GLY A 231 -6.51 46.68 -24.42
N THR A 232 -6.81 45.70 -25.29
CA THR A 232 -5.86 44.96 -26.14
C THR A 232 -4.73 44.12 -25.50
N GLY A 233 -4.94 42.80 -25.47
CA GLY A 233 -4.12 41.87 -26.25
C GLY A 233 -2.62 41.74 -25.94
N SER A 234 -2.28 41.32 -24.73
CA SER A 234 -1.11 40.49 -24.42
C SER A 234 -1.26 40.03 -22.97
N GLY A 235 -1.29 38.73 -22.70
CA GLY A 235 -1.42 38.21 -21.33
C GLY A 235 -0.38 38.87 -20.42
N ASP A 236 -0.85 39.68 -19.49
CA ASP A 236 -0.01 40.49 -18.60
C ASP A 236 0.77 39.50 -17.70
N PRO A 237 2.10 39.64 -17.58
CA PRO A 237 2.89 38.86 -16.63
C PRO A 237 2.32 38.90 -15.20
N LEU A 238 1.61 39.98 -14.83
CA LEU A 238 0.91 40.09 -13.55
C LEU A 238 -0.30 39.15 -13.44
N ASP A 239 -1.11 39.01 -14.50
CA ASP A 239 -2.23 38.07 -14.53
C ASP A 239 -1.72 36.63 -14.44
N GLN A 240 -0.63 36.31 -15.15
CA GLN A 240 -0.02 34.97 -15.11
C GLN A 240 0.57 34.63 -13.73
N LEU A 241 1.08 35.62 -12.99
CA LEU A 241 1.56 35.45 -11.62
C LEU A 241 0.40 35.31 -10.63
N ARG A 242 -0.71 36.00 -10.88
CA ARG A 242 -1.93 35.89 -10.09
C ARG A 242 -2.57 34.51 -10.25
N ASP A 243 -2.70 34.03 -11.49
CA ASP A 243 -3.22 32.70 -11.79
C ASP A 243 -2.34 31.60 -11.16
N GLN A 244 -1.01 31.72 -11.25
CA GLN A 244 -0.08 30.80 -10.57
C GLN A 244 -0.22 30.86 -9.04
N GLY A 245 -0.39 32.06 -8.48
CA GLY A 245 -0.58 32.24 -7.04
C GLY A 245 -1.90 31.66 -6.52
N GLU A 246 -2.96 31.74 -7.33
CA GLU A 246 -4.26 31.14 -7.04
C GLU A 246 -4.20 29.61 -7.15
N GLN A 247 -3.56 29.07 -8.19
CA GLN A 247 -3.33 27.63 -8.35
C GLN A 247 -2.52 27.05 -7.20
N SER A 248 -1.39 27.67 -6.84
CA SER A 248 -0.56 27.19 -5.71
C SER A 248 -1.29 27.27 -4.37
N GLN A 249 -2.16 28.26 -4.16
CA GLN A 249 -2.99 28.32 -2.96
C GLN A 249 -4.05 27.21 -2.95
N GLN A 250 -4.65 26.92 -4.09
CA GLN A 250 -5.63 25.85 -4.23
C GLN A 250 -4.99 24.47 -4.03
N GLU A 251 -3.80 24.23 -4.59
CA GLU A 251 -3.01 23.02 -4.36
C GLU A 251 -2.66 22.87 -2.88
N GLN A 252 -2.20 23.94 -2.23
CA GLN A 252 -1.89 23.91 -0.79
C GLN A 252 -3.13 23.67 0.09
N GLN A 253 -4.29 24.16 -0.33
CA GLN A 253 -5.55 23.89 0.38
C GLN A 253 -5.97 22.44 0.19
N GLN A 254 -5.90 21.90 -1.02
CA GLN A 254 -6.18 20.48 -1.27
C GLN A 254 -5.22 19.55 -0.52
N ASP A 255 -3.92 19.88 -0.49
CA ASP A 255 -2.93 19.12 0.27
C ASP A 255 -3.22 19.18 1.78
N GLN A 256 -3.58 20.36 2.30
CA GLN A 256 -3.97 20.53 3.69
C GLN A 256 -5.26 19.81 4.02
N ASP A 257 -6.28 19.87 3.17
CA ASP A 257 -7.55 19.19 3.39
C ASP A 257 -7.37 17.67 3.27
N ARG A 258 -6.48 17.18 2.41
CA ARG A 258 -6.07 15.77 2.34
C ARG A 258 -5.34 15.32 3.59
N GLU A 259 -4.32 16.07 4.04
CA GLU A 259 -3.62 15.77 5.29
C GLU A 259 -4.60 15.80 6.48
N ARG A 260 -5.45 16.82 6.51
CA ARG A 260 -6.47 16.96 7.55
C ARG A 260 -7.52 15.85 7.46
N TYR A 261 -7.83 15.32 6.28
CA TYR A 261 -8.79 14.22 6.13
C TYR A 261 -8.28 12.92 6.79
N TYR A 262 -7.00 12.59 6.63
CA TYR A 262 -6.38 11.45 7.31
C TYR A 262 -6.05 11.75 8.79
N ASP A 263 -5.72 13.00 9.15
CA ASP A 263 -5.49 13.42 10.55
C ASP A 263 -6.82 13.60 11.35
N GLN A 264 -7.97 13.81 10.69
CA GLN A 264 -9.30 13.98 11.33
C GLN A 264 -10.05 12.67 11.58
N ASN A 265 -9.63 11.56 10.97
CA ASN A 265 -10.10 10.26 11.44
C ASN A 265 -9.76 10.11 12.92
N PRO A 266 -10.64 9.48 13.73
CA PRO A 266 -10.43 9.40 15.17
C PRO A 266 -9.01 8.94 15.44
N GLY A 267 -8.27 9.65 16.31
CA GLY A 267 -6.82 9.49 16.53
C GLY A 267 -6.34 8.11 17.02
N GLU A 268 -7.19 7.09 16.87
CA GLU A 268 -6.97 5.67 17.09
C GLU A 268 -6.79 4.88 15.76
N TYR A 269 -7.22 5.41 14.60
CA TYR A 269 -7.04 4.78 13.29
C TYR A 269 -6.09 5.60 12.40
N ASP A 270 -4.82 5.19 12.32
CA ASP A 270 -3.76 5.91 11.61
C ASP A 270 -3.52 5.43 10.17
N GLY A 271 -4.34 4.47 9.70
CA GLY A 271 -4.30 3.91 8.35
C GLY A 271 -2.89 3.44 7.98
N LYS A 272 -2.14 2.87 8.91
CA LYS A 272 -0.75 2.48 8.67
C LYS A 272 -0.63 1.22 7.82
N PRO A 273 0.50 1.07 7.10
CA PRO A 273 0.91 -0.21 6.53
C PRO A 273 0.94 -1.33 7.59
N TRP A 274 0.68 -2.57 7.16
CA TRP A 274 0.55 -3.77 8.01
C TRP A 274 1.86 -4.16 8.71
#